data_AF-A0A4Q7ZUF3-F1
#
_entry.id   AF-A0A4Q7ZUF3-F1
#
_cell.length_a   1.000
_cell.length_b   1.000
_cell.length_c   1.000
_cell.angle_alpha   90.00
_cell.angle_beta   90.00
_cell.angle_gamma   90.00
#
_symmetry.space_group_name_H-M   'P 1'
#
loop_
_entity.id
_entity.type
_entity.pdbx_description
1 polymer ?
#
loop_
_entity_poly.entity_id
_entity_poly.type
_entity_poly.pdbx_seq_one_letter_code
_entity_poly.pdbx_strand_id
1 'polypeptide(L)'
;MTSTLTSGDPLTLSREADRLEESGRLAEVEQLWRGALCGSEQLARFARFRLVELLERLGRDRDVEQIWRAAAEAGDSLARIHLAVFMEQRGELGTAERLWREAAADGEQRARRRLVDLLARQGRVAEAASVCQQALAAGDGTAAARLSSLLR
;
A
#
# COMPACT_ATOMS: atom_id res chain seq x y z
N MET A 1 -11.34 -35.20 15.30
CA MET A 1 -10.41 -34.88 14.19
C MET A 1 -11.24 -34.53 12.97
N THR A 2 -11.71 -33.29 12.87
CA THR A 2 -12.41 -32.79 11.68
C THR A 2 -11.44 -31.91 10.92
N SER A 3 -10.66 -32.54 10.04
CA SER A 3 -9.98 -31.88 8.95
C SER A 3 -11.04 -31.37 7.98
N THR A 4 -11.71 -30.27 8.33
CA THR A 4 -12.33 -29.43 7.31
C THR A 4 -11.16 -28.80 6.58
N LEU A 5 -10.89 -29.30 5.38
CA LEU A 5 -10.18 -28.58 4.34
C LEU A 5 -10.62 -27.12 4.44
N THR A 6 -9.77 -26.29 5.05
CA THR A 6 -9.89 -24.85 4.98
C THR A 6 -9.82 -24.57 3.50
N SER A 7 -10.98 -24.38 2.88
CA SER A 7 -11.01 -23.88 1.53
C SER A 7 -10.17 -22.62 1.57
N GLY A 8 -9.12 -22.58 0.74
CA GLY A 8 -8.28 -21.38 0.59
C GLY A 8 -9.05 -20.22 -0.05
N ASP A 9 -10.38 -20.24 0.01
CA ASP A 9 -11.22 -19.17 -0.47
C ASP A 9 -11.24 -18.04 0.59
N PRO A 10 -11.11 -16.77 0.15
CA PRO A 10 -11.10 -15.62 1.05
C PRO A 10 -12.31 -15.49 1.98
N LEU A 11 -13.49 -15.98 1.56
CA LEU A 11 -14.74 -15.80 2.31
C LEU A 11 -14.79 -16.72 3.53
N THR A 12 -14.34 -17.96 3.39
CA THR A 12 -14.28 -18.93 4.48
C THR A 12 -13.25 -18.50 5.53
N LEU A 13 -12.08 -18.04 5.09
CA LEU A 13 -11.07 -17.47 5.98
C LEU A 13 -11.58 -16.20 6.69
N SER A 14 -12.36 -15.36 6.01
CA SER A 14 -12.95 -14.17 6.63
C SER A 14 -13.94 -14.52 7.73
N ARG A 15 -14.87 -15.45 7.47
CA ARG A 15 -15.82 -15.90 8.50
C ARG A 15 -15.14 -16.50 9.72
N GLU A 16 -14.07 -17.26 9.50
CA GLU A 16 -13.27 -17.81 10.59
C GLU A 16 -12.54 -16.71 11.37
N ALA A 17 -11.94 -15.75 10.67
CA ALA A 17 -11.32 -14.59 11.30
C ALA A 17 -12.31 -13.82 12.16
N ASP A 18 -13.51 -13.53 11.66
CA ASP A 18 -14.53 -12.77 12.38
C ASP A 18 -14.93 -13.50 13.69
N ARG A 19 -15.12 -14.83 13.64
CA ARG A 19 -15.40 -15.65 14.83
C ARG A 19 -14.25 -15.66 15.84
N LEU A 20 -13.00 -15.69 15.36
CA LEU A 20 -11.82 -15.60 16.21
C LEU A 20 -11.68 -14.19 16.83
N GLU A 21 -12.05 -13.14 16.10
CA GLU A 21 -12.08 -11.77 16.63
C GLU A 21 -13.15 -11.58 17.72
N GLU A 22 -14.36 -12.10 17.51
CA GLU A 22 -15.44 -12.09 18.51
C GLU A 22 -15.05 -12.78 19.82
N SER A 23 -14.20 -13.82 19.73
CA SER A 23 -13.67 -14.55 20.88
C SER A 23 -12.38 -13.95 21.46
N GLY A 24 -11.90 -12.82 20.92
CA GLY A 24 -10.68 -12.13 21.38
C GLY A 24 -9.38 -12.84 21.01
N ARG A 25 -9.43 -13.87 20.16
CA ARG A 25 -8.29 -14.72 19.77
C ARG A 25 -7.49 -14.09 18.62
N LEU A 26 -7.07 -12.84 18.80
CA LEU A 26 -6.40 -12.04 17.75
C LEU A 26 -5.09 -12.67 17.24
N ALA A 27 -4.37 -13.39 18.11
CA ALA A 27 -3.16 -14.11 17.71
C ALA A 27 -3.47 -15.21 16.68
N GLU A 28 -4.63 -15.87 16.78
CA GLU A 28 -5.03 -16.91 15.84
C GLU A 28 -5.54 -16.32 14.53
N VAL A 29 -6.18 -15.14 14.58
CA VAL A 29 -6.52 -14.35 13.38
C VAL A 29 -5.24 -13.98 12.62
N GLU A 30 -4.20 -13.53 13.33
CA GLU A 30 -2.91 -13.22 12.71
C GLU A 30 -2.29 -14.46 12.05
N GLN A 31 -2.26 -15.60 12.76
CA GLN A 31 -1.71 -16.85 12.20
C GLN A 31 -2.51 -17.34 11.00
N LEU A 32 -3.84 -17.19 11.03
CA LEU A 32 -4.72 -17.52 9.91
C LEU A 32 -4.34 -16.71 8.67
N TRP A 33 -4.21 -15.39 8.80
CA TRP A 33 -3.84 -14.54 7.66
C TRP A 33 -2.41 -14.74 7.20
N ARG A 34 -1.45 -14.95 8.12
CA ARG A 34 -0.06 -15.29 7.76
C ARG A 34 0.02 -16.60 6.97
N GLY A 35 -0.75 -17.62 7.37
CA GLY A 35 -0.83 -18.87 6.61
C GLY A 35 -1.40 -18.69 5.21
N ALA A 36 -2.39 -17.81 5.06
CA ALA A 36 -3.01 -17.50 3.77
C ALA A 36 -2.08 -16.74 2.79
N LEU A 37 -0.99 -16.13 3.27
CA LEU A 37 0.03 -15.50 2.41
C LEU A 37 0.76 -16.51 1.50
N CYS A 38 0.80 -17.79 1.88
CA CYS A 38 1.39 -18.86 1.08
C CYS A 38 0.44 -19.41 0.00
N GLY A 39 -0.77 -18.88 -0.11
CA GLY A 39 -1.78 -19.32 -1.07
C GLY A 39 -1.57 -18.76 -2.48
N SER A 40 -2.65 -18.75 -3.28
CA SER A 40 -2.62 -18.09 -4.59
C SER A 40 -2.33 -16.60 -4.45
N GLU A 41 -1.76 -15.96 -5.48
CA GLU A 41 -1.47 -14.51 -5.47
C GLU A 41 -2.69 -13.66 -5.09
N GLN A 42 -3.88 -14.05 -5.56
CA GLN A 42 -5.12 -13.36 -5.23
C GLN A 42 -5.48 -13.52 -3.75
N LEU A 43 -5.28 -14.71 -3.18
CA LEU A 43 -5.48 -14.95 -1.75
C LEU A 43 -4.42 -14.23 -0.92
N ALA A 44 -3.15 -14.29 -1.31
CA ALA A 44 -2.04 -13.64 -0.64
C ALA A 44 -2.25 -12.12 -0.58
N ARG A 45 -2.72 -11.51 -1.69
CA ARG A 45 -3.09 -10.10 -1.71
C ARG A 45 -4.22 -9.78 -0.73
N PHE A 46 -5.29 -10.57 -0.72
CA PHE A 46 -6.40 -10.37 0.20
C PHE A 46 -5.98 -10.54 1.67
N ALA A 47 -5.27 -11.62 1.98
CA ALA A 47 -4.77 -11.93 3.30
C ALA A 47 -3.80 -10.84 3.80
N ARG A 48 -2.97 -10.29 2.92
CA ARG A 48 -2.08 -9.17 3.23
C ARG A 48 -2.85 -7.94 3.71
N PHE A 49 -3.93 -7.56 3.03
CA PHE A 49 -4.76 -6.44 3.45
C PHE A 49 -5.39 -6.67 4.83
N ARG A 50 -6.00 -7.84 5.04
CA ARG A 50 -6.63 -8.18 6.34
C ARG A 50 -5.61 -8.24 7.47
N LEU A 51 -4.42 -8.79 7.22
CA LEU A 51 -3.33 -8.83 8.19
C LEU A 51 -2.84 -7.43 8.55
N VAL A 52 -2.67 -6.55 7.55
CA VAL A 52 -2.24 -5.17 7.78
C VAL A 52 -3.26 -4.41 8.63
N GLU A 53 -4.56 -4.51 8.29
CA GLU A 53 -5.64 -3.88 9.06
C GLU A 53 -5.62 -4.32 10.55
N LEU A 54 -5.42 -5.62 10.79
CA LEU A 54 -5.27 -6.16 12.14
C LEU A 54 -4.04 -5.59 12.85
N LEU A 55 -2.88 -5.55 12.17
CA LEU A 55 -1.62 -5.07 12.75
C LEU A 55 -1.66 -3.55 13.03
N GLU A 56 -2.29 -2.75 12.17
CA GLU A 56 -2.52 -1.32 12.38
C GLU A 56 -3.39 -1.09 13.62
N ARG A 57 -4.47 -1.87 13.78
CA ARG A 57 -5.33 -1.82 14.97
C ARG A 57 -4.59 -2.21 16.26
N LEU A 58 -3.54 -3.02 16.15
CA LEU A 58 -2.66 -3.41 17.25
C LEU A 58 -1.47 -2.47 17.47
N GLY A 59 -1.31 -1.42 16.64
CA GLY A 59 -0.17 -0.49 16.71
C GLY A 59 1.18 -1.15 16.35
N ARG A 60 1.16 -2.23 15.57
CA ARG A 60 2.35 -3.00 15.20
C ARG A 60 2.94 -2.50 13.87
N ASP A 61 3.30 -1.23 13.85
CA ASP A 61 3.75 -0.51 12.64
C ASP A 61 4.96 -1.17 11.95
N ARG A 62 5.90 -1.74 12.72
CA ARG A 62 7.06 -2.44 12.16
C ARG A 62 6.66 -3.69 11.37
N ASP A 63 5.63 -4.39 11.82
CA ASP A 63 5.14 -5.58 11.13
C ASP A 63 4.39 -5.19 9.86
N VAL A 64 3.56 -4.13 9.91
CA VAL A 64 2.89 -3.57 8.73
C VAL A 64 3.92 -3.18 7.66
N GLU A 65 4.97 -2.48 8.08
CA GLU A 65 6.07 -2.07 7.22
C GLU A 65 6.75 -3.27 6.54
N GLN A 66 7.05 -4.31 7.32
CA GLN A 66 7.71 -5.51 6.81
C GLN A 66 6.84 -6.24 5.78
N ILE A 67 5.53 -6.33 6.03
CA ILE A 67 4.58 -6.97 5.13
C ILE A 67 4.50 -6.23 3.78
N TRP A 68 4.40 -4.90 3.80
CA TRP A 68 4.37 -4.12 2.57
C TRP A 68 5.71 -4.11 1.84
N ARG A 69 6.82 -4.01 2.58
CA ARG A 69 8.17 -4.06 2.01
C ARG A 69 8.43 -5.37 1.29
N ALA A 70 8.15 -6.51 1.93
CA ALA A 70 8.37 -7.82 1.31
C ALA A 70 7.57 -7.99 0.01
N ALA A 71 6.33 -7.48 -0.04
CA ALA A 71 5.51 -7.53 -1.24
C ALA A 71 6.01 -6.57 -2.33
N ALA A 72 6.44 -5.35 -1.97
CA ALA A 72 7.02 -4.40 -2.91
C ALA A 72 8.34 -4.90 -3.51
N GLU A 73 9.19 -5.57 -2.70
CA GLU A 73 10.43 -6.22 -3.13
C GLU A 73 10.17 -7.42 -4.04
N ALA A 74 9.05 -8.12 -3.85
CA ALA A 74 8.57 -9.17 -4.76
C ALA A 74 7.97 -8.63 -6.08
N GLY A 75 7.94 -7.30 -6.27
CA GLY A 75 7.47 -6.67 -7.49
C GLY A 75 5.99 -6.29 -7.50
N ASP A 76 5.28 -6.38 -6.36
CA ASP A 76 3.89 -5.91 -6.27
C ASP A 76 3.86 -4.36 -6.26
N SER A 77 3.51 -3.78 -7.42
CA SER A 77 3.39 -2.32 -7.57
C SER A 77 2.33 -1.71 -6.66
N LEU A 78 1.25 -2.43 -6.34
CA LEU A 78 0.25 -1.95 -5.39
C LEU A 78 0.84 -1.93 -3.98
N ALA A 79 1.59 -2.96 -3.59
CA ALA A 79 2.28 -2.97 -2.29
C ALA A 79 3.26 -1.80 -2.15
N ARG A 80 3.95 -1.39 -3.22
CA ARG A 80 4.81 -0.19 -3.23
C ARG A 80 4.02 1.09 -2.93
N ILE A 81 2.83 1.24 -3.51
CA ILE A 81 1.91 2.36 -3.22
C ILE A 81 1.47 2.33 -1.75
N HIS A 82 1.11 1.16 -1.23
CA HIS A 82 0.70 1.02 0.17
C HIS A 82 1.84 1.32 1.14
N LEU A 83 3.06 0.86 0.85
CA LEU A 83 4.25 1.20 1.62
C LEU A 83 4.52 2.72 1.60
N ALA A 84 4.37 3.37 0.45
CA ALA A 84 4.57 4.82 0.34
C ALA A 84 3.56 5.60 1.19
N VAL A 85 2.27 5.24 1.12
CA VAL A 85 1.23 5.84 1.98
C VAL A 85 1.54 5.62 3.46
N PHE A 86 1.91 4.41 3.84
CA PHE A 86 2.25 4.08 5.22
C PHE A 86 3.44 4.91 5.74
N MET A 87 4.47 5.09 4.91
CA MET A 87 5.62 5.95 5.23
C MET A 87 5.23 7.43 5.36
N GLU A 88 4.33 7.94 4.50
CA GLU A 88 3.81 9.31 4.65
C GLU A 88 3.05 9.50 5.97
N GLN A 89 2.20 8.53 6.34
CA GLN A 89 1.41 8.58 7.57
C GLN A 89 2.31 8.59 8.82
N ARG A 90 3.47 7.94 8.76
CA ARG A 90 4.47 7.95 9.83
C ARG A 90 5.40 9.17 9.81
N GLY A 91 5.24 10.07 8.84
CA GLY A 91 6.10 11.25 8.69
C GLY A 91 7.47 10.96 8.08
N GLU A 92 7.70 9.74 7.60
CA GLU A 92 8.95 9.31 6.95
C GLU A 92 8.97 9.77 5.47
N LEU A 93 8.87 11.09 5.26
CA LEU A 93 8.63 11.70 3.96
C LEU A 93 9.73 11.39 2.94
N GLY A 94 10.99 11.25 3.38
CA GLY A 94 12.09 10.89 2.47
C GLY A 94 11.95 9.49 1.89
N THR A 95 11.55 8.52 2.72
CA THR A 95 11.29 7.14 2.26
C THR A 95 10.05 7.10 1.39
N ALA A 96 8.98 7.79 1.78
CA ALA A 96 7.77 7.90 0.99
C ALA A 96 8.03 8.50 -0.39
N GLU A 97 8.80 9.58 -0.48
CA GLU A 97 9.14 10.25 -1.73
C GLU A 97 9.88 9.31 -2.70
N ARG A 98 10.83 8.53 -2.19
CA ARG A 98 11.54 7.52 -3.00
C ARG A 98 10.56 6.50 -3.59
N LEU A 99 9.68 5.95 -2.75
CA LEU A 99 8.69 4.96 -3.18
C LEU A 99 7.70 5.56 -4.19
N TRP A 100 7.31 6.83 -4.01
CA TRP A 100 6.47 7.52 -4.98
C TRP A 100 7.17 7.80 -6.31
N ARG A 101 8.46 8.11 -6.30
CA ARG A 101 9.24 8.24 -7.54
C ARG A 101 9.31 6.92 -8.30
N GLU A 102 9.58 5.82 -7.60
CA GLU A 102 9.61 4.48 -8.20
C GLU A 102 8.25 4.12 -8.82
N ALA A 103 7.16 4.25 -8.07
CA ALA A 103 5.83 3.97 -8.60
C ALA A 103 5.42 4.94 -9.74
N ALA A 104 5.83 6.21 -9.67
CA ALA A 104 5.61 7.18 -10.75
C ALA A 104 6.37 6.82 -12.03
N ALA A 105 7.60 6.30 -11.91
CA ALA A 105 8.41 5.84 -13.02
C ALA A 105 7.79 4.60 -13.71
N ASP A 106 7.10 3.74 -12.95
CA ASP A 106 6.30 2.62 -13.47
C ASP A 106 5.01 3.09 -14.18
N GLY A 107 4.77 4.39 -14.27
CA GLY A 107 3.60 4.97 -14.95
C GLY A 107 2.37 5.12 -14.06
N GLU A 108 2.45 4.80 -12.76
CA GLU A 108 1.31 4.89 -11.86
C GLU A 108 0.86 6.35 -11.66
N GLN A 109 -0.36 6.64 -12.13
CA GLN A 109 -0.91 8.00 -12.11
C GLN A 109 -1.19 8.48 -10.68
N ARG A 110 -1.60 7.57 -9.77
CA ARG A 110 -1.80 7.91 -8.37
C ARG A 110 -0.49 8.32 -7.70
N ALA A 111 0.60 7.62 -7.99
CA ALA A 111 1.92 7.89 -7.45
C ALA A 111 2.46 9.24 -7.94
N ARG A 112 2.34 9.53 -9.24
CA ARG A 112 2.72 10.84 -9.81
C ARG A 112 2.01 11.99 -9.13
N ARG A 113 0.69 11.90 -8.95
CA ARG A 113 -0.09 12.95 -8.26
C ARG A 113 0.36 13.13 -6.81
N ARG A 114 0.59 12.05 -6.08
CA ARG A 114 1.06 12.11 -4.69
C ARG A 114 2.47 12.70 -4.57
N LEU A 115 3.37 12.34 -5.49
CA LEU A 115 4.71 12.90 -5.56
C LEU A 115 4.68 14.42 -5.77
N VAL A 116 3.84 14.90 -6.69
CA VAL A 116 3.66 16.34 -6.94
C VAL A 116 3.16 17.05 -5.67
N ASP A 117 2.13 16.52 -5.02
CA ASP A 117 1.56 17.11 -3.81
C ASP A 117 2.60 17.13 -2.67
N LEU A 118 3.40 16.07 -2.52
CA LEU A 118 4.46 15.96 -1.53
C LEU A 118 5.58 16.98 -1.78
N LEU A 119 6.08 17.09 -3.01
CA LEU A 119 7.11 18.05 -3.39
C LEU A 119 6.64 19.50 -3.20
N ALA A 120 5.40 19.80 -3.59
CA ALA A 120 4.82 21.13 -3.41
C ALA A 120 4.72 21.53 -1.94
N ARG A 121 4.30 20.60 -1.06
CA ARG A 121 4.26 20.82 0.40
C ARG A 121 5.63 21.06 1.02
N GLN A 122 6.69 20.47 0.45
CA GLN A 122 8.08 20.72 0.84
C GLN A 122 8.67 22.01 0.23
N GLY A 123 7.89 22.79 -0.53
CA GLY A 123 8.36 24.00 -1.21
C GLY A 123 9.19 23.73 -2.48
N ARG A 124 9.29 22.48 -2.93
CA ARG A 124 10.08 22.05 -4.09
C ARG A 124 9.27 22.17 -5.38
N VAL A 125 8.76 23.38 -5.62
CA VAL A 125 7.81 23.70 -6.70
C VAL A 125 8.40 23.40 -8.09
N ALA A 126 9.69 23.67 -8.30
CA ALA A 126 10.36 23.39 -9.57
C ALA A 126 10.38 21.88 -9.90
N GLU A 127 10.64 21.03 -8.91
CA GLU A 127 10.62 19.58 -9.08
C GLU A 127 9.18 19.08 -9.29
N ALA A 128 8.22 19.61 -8.53
CA ALA A 128 6.80 19.30 -8.72
C ALA A 128 6.32 19.64 -10.15
N ALA A 129 6.73 20.80 -10.67
CA ALA A 129 6.43 21.22 -12.03
C ALA A 129 7.07 20.29 -13.07
N SER A 130 8.32 19.86 -12.87
CA SER A 130 9.00 18.91 -13.75
C SER A 130 8.25 17.56 -13.81
N VAL A 131 7.79 17.05 -12.67
CA VAL A 131 6.98 15.82 -12.63
C VAL A 131 5.67 16.00 -13.40
N CYS A 132 4.99 17.14 -13.26
CA CYS A 132 3.78 17.43 -14.05
C CYS A 132 4.06 17.52 -15.56
N GLN A 133 5.18 18.12 -15.97
CA GLN A 133 5.57 18.18 -17.38
C GLN A 133 5.84 16.79 -17.97
N GLN A 134 6.52 15.92 -17.22
CA GLN A 134 6.73 14.52 -17.61
C GLN A 134 5.40 13.77 -17.72
N ALA A 135 4.47 14.01 -16.79
CA ALA A 135 3.13 13.41 -16.84
C ALA A 135 2.34 13.87 -18.09
N LEU A 136 2.41 15.16 -18.43
CA LEU A 136 1.81 15.70 -19.66
C LEU A 136 2.41 15.10 -20.92
N ALA A 137 3.74 14.95 -20.99
CA ALA A 137 4.42 14.31 -22.11
C ALA A 137 4.00 12.83 -22.26
N ALA A 138 3.67 12.16 -21.16
CA ALA A 138 3.14 10.81 -21.14
C ALA A 138 1.61 10.72 -21.37
N GLY A 139 0.94 11.84 -21.68
CA GLY A 139 -0.50 11.88 -21.99
C GLY A 139 -1.44 12.03 -20.79
N ASP A 140 -0.93 12.27 -19.57
CA ASP A 140 -1.78 12.57 -18.42
C ASP A 140 -2.25 14.04 -18.46
N GLY A 141 -3.38 14.27 -19.12
CA GLY A 141 -4.01 15.59 -19.19
C GLY A 141 -4.43 16.18 -17.83
N THR A 142 -4.54 15.36 -16.78
CA THR A 142 -4.90 15.84 -15.44
C THR A 142 -3.73 16.57 -14.76
N ALA A 143 -2.51 16.41 -15.26
CA ALA A 143 -1.32 17.11 -14.77
C ALA A 143 -1.31 18.60 -15.15
N ALA A 144 -2.03 19.03 -16.20
CA ALA A 144 -2.06 20.43 -16.65
C ALA A 144 -2.66 21.36 -15.57
N ALA A 145 -3.77 20.95 -14.97
CA ALA A 145 -4.43 21.72 -13.92
C ALA A 145 -3.52 21.88 -12.68
N ARG A 146 -2.77 20.83 -12.33
CA ARG A 146 -1.80 20.89 -11.22
C ARG A 146 -0.63 21.81 -11.54
N LEU A 147 -0.04 21.69 -12.73
CA LEU A 147 1.06 22.57 -13.16
C LEU A 147 0.64 24.04 -13.11
N SER A 148 -0.56 24.35 -13.59
CA SER A 148 -1.13 25.71 -13.51
C SER A 148 -1.28 26.18 -12.06
N SER A 149 -1.74 25.31 -11.16
CA SER A 149 -1.86 25.62 -9.73
C SER A 149 -0.50 25.83 -9.04
N LEU A 150 0.57 25.21 -9.52
CA LEU A 150 1.91 25.32 -8.93
C LEU A 150 2.65 26.58 -9.35
N LEU A 151 2.30 27.14 -10.52
CA LEU A 151 3.00 28.28 -11.14
C LEU A 151 2.25 29.62 -10.98
N ARG A 152 1.14 29.62 -10.26
CA ARG A 152 0.36 30.82 -9.94
C ARG A 152 0.93 31.50 -8.70
#